data_AF-A0A416S3K2-F1
#
_entry.id   AF-A0A416S3K2-F1
#
_cell.length_a   1.000
_cell.length_b   1.000
_cell.length_c   1.000
_cell.angle_alpha   90.00
_cell.angle_beta   90.00
_cell.angle_gamma   90.00
#
_symmetry.space_group_name_H-M   'P 1'
#
loop_
_entity.id
_entity.type
_entity.pdbx_description
1 polymer ?
#
loop_
_entity_poly.entity_id
_entity_poly.type
_entity_poly.pdbx_seq_one_letter_code
_entity_poly.pdbx_strand_id
1 'polypeptide(L)'
;MLRDITLGQYYPADSILHRLDPRVKFVGTIVYVVSLFLFHNWGYLLGTVFLAVMIKLSKVPFKFITKGLKSIFVLLAITMVFNILFTPGEVLVRIWKITITREGVAMACRMSVRLIFLMIGSSLMTLTTTPNQLTDALESLLGPLKKIHVPVHEISMMMSIALRFIPILLEETDKIMKAQMARGADFESGNIIQRVKNMVPLLVPLFISAFRRANDLALAMEARCYHGGEGRTQMKPLRYQTRDYAAYGVLMAYLVCSIGLRVCGL
;
A
#
# COMPACT_ATOMS: atom_id res chain seq x y z
N MET A 1 -12.70 -6.63 20.67
CA MET A 1 -12.66 -7.20 19.31
C MET A 1 -12.03 -6.30 18.25
N LEU A 2 -11.83 -4.99 18.49
CA LEU A 2 -11.25 -4.05 17.49
C LEU A 2 -9.75 -3.70 17.71
N ARG A 3 -9.08 -4.27 18.72
CA ARG A 3 -7.67 -3.97 19.03
C ARG A 3 -6.65 -4.55 18.04
N ASP A 4 -7.08 -5.45 17.14
CA ASP A 4 -6.21 -6.14 16.18
C ASP A 4 -6.29 -5.58 14.75
N ILE A 5 -6.98 -4.46 14.53
CA ILE A 5 -6.89 -3.76 13.24
C ILE A 5 -5.51 -3.09 13.20
N THR A 6 -4.53 -3.82 12.66
CA THR A 6 -3.19 -3.31 12.38
C THR A 6 -3.27 -2.25 11.28
N LEU A 7 -3.75 -1.06 11.62
CA LEU A 7 -3.81 0.09 10.72
C LEU A 7 -2.39 0.54 10.41
N GLY A 8 -2.02 0.46 9.13
CA GLY A 8 -0.68 0.81 8.66
C GLY A 8 0.37 -0.02 9.40
N GLN A 9 0.54 -1.28 8.98
CA GLN A 9 1.63 -2.15 9.44
C GLN A 9 2.98 -1.51 9.08
N TYR A 10 3.42 -0.56 9.89
CA TYR A 10 4.75 0.00 9.89
C TYR A 10 5.56 -0.84 10.87
N TYR A 11 6.68 -1.38 10.41
CA TYR A 11 7.59 -2.09 11.29
C TYR A 11 8.65 -1.11 11.78
N PRO A 12 8.67 -0.74 13.06
CA PRO A 12 9.67 0.19 13.57
C PRO A 12 11.04 -0.50 13.56
N ALA A 13 11.87 -0.17 12.57
CA ALA A 13 13.26 -0.60 12.51
C ALA A 13 14.18 0.56 12.12
N ASP A 14 15.36 0.59 12.74
CA ASP A 14 16.42 1.53 12.38
C ASP A 14 17.26 0.98 11.24
N SER A 15 16.93 1.40 10.01
CA SER A 15 17.66 1.02 8.81
C SER A 15 17.86 2.18 7.84
N ILE A 16 18.81 2.01 6.91
CA ILE A 16 19.12 3.02 5.88
C ILE A 16 17.86 3.29 5.05
N LEU A 17 17.08 2.24 4.75
CA LEU A 17 15.84 2.37 4.00
C LEU A 17 14.75 3.08 4.81
N HIS A 18 14.67 2.93 6.13
CA HIS A 18 13.69 3.68 6.95
C HIS A 18 14.00 5.17 6.98
N ARG A 19 15.29 5.53 6.98
CA ARG A 19 15.77 6.93 7.05
C ARG A 19 15.74 7.68 5.71
N LEU A 20 15.54 6.99 4.60
CA LEU A 20 15.43 7.59 3.27
C LEU A 20 14.17 8.46 3.17
N ASP A 21 14.22 9.51 2.34
CA ASP A 21 13.04 10.35 2.10
C ASP A 21 11.88 9.50 1.51
N PRO A 22 10.65 9.62 2.06
CA PRO A 22 9.45 8.92 1.60
C PRO A 22 9.18 9.06 0.10
N ARG A 23 9.51 10.21 -0.51
CA ARG A 23 9.32 10.46 -1.96
C ARG A 23 10.18 9.54 -2.80
N VAL A 24 11.44 9.32 -2.40
CA VAL A 24 12.36 8.45 -3.13
C VAL A 24 11.91 7.00 -3.04
N LYS A 25 11.45 6.56 -1.86
CA LYS A 25 10.91 5.20 -1.71
C LYS A 25 9.67 4.98 -2.56
N PHE A 26 8.78 5.97 -2.63
CA PHE A 26 7.54 5.90 -3.40
C PHE A 26 7.84 5.82 -4.90
N VAL A 27 8.66 6.75 -5.42
CA VAL A 27 9.11 6.74 -6.81
C VAL A 27 9.87 5.46 -7.13
N GLY A 28 10.77 5.01 -6.24
CA GLY A 28 11.52 3.77 -6.39
C GLY A 28 10.63 2.53 -6.45
N THR A 29 9.55 2.49 -5.65
CA THR A 29 8.57 1.40 -5.69
C THR A 29 7.79 1.41 -7.00
N ILE A 30 7.37 2.57 -7.50
CA ILE A 30 6.72 2.69 -8.81
C ILE A 30 7.66 2.23 -9.92
N VAL A 31 8.89 2.72 -9.93
CA VAL A 31 9.92 2.32 -10.90
C VAL A 31 10.14 0.81 -10.86
N TYR A 32 10.23 0.22 -9.67
CA TYR A 32 10.34 -1.21 -9.49
C TYR A 32 9.13 -1.96 -10.07
N VAL A 33 7.90 -1.55 -9.73
CA VAL A 33 6.67 -2.17 -10.25
C VAL A 33 6.61 -2.10 -11.78
N VAL A 34 6.92 -0.94 -12.36
CA VAL A 34 6.94 -0.76 -13.83
C VAL A 34 8.04 -1.64 -14.46
N SER A 35 9.22 -1.74 -13.83
CA SER A 35 10.32 -2.57 -14.34
C SER A 35 9.97 -4.07 -14.42
N LEU A 36 9.11 -4.57 -13.52
CA LEU A 36 8.66 -5.97 -13.53
C LEU A 36 7.89 -6.36 -14.80
N PHE A 37 7.29 -5.39 -15.50
CA PHE A 37 6.63 -5.62 -16.79
C PHE A 37 7.59 -5.59 -17.97
N LEU A 38 8.79 -5.03 -17.79
CA LEU A 38 9.84 -4.96 -18.80
C LEU A 38 10.71 -6.23 -18.83
N PHE A 39 10.69 -7.03 -17.77
CA PHE A 39 11.57 -8.19 -17.61
C PHE A 39 11.23 -9.36 -18.55
N HIS A 40 12.27 -9.84 -19.24
CA HIS A 40 12.39 -11.20 -19.80
C HIS A 40 13.37 -12.02 -18.94
N ASN A 41 13.55 -13.30 -19.26
CA ASN A 41 14.24 -14.33 -18.45
C ASN A 41 15.32 -13.82 -17.47
N TRP A 42 16.33 -13.07 -17.93
CA TRP A 42 17.41 -12.57 -17.06
C TRP A 42 17.03 -11.34 -16.21
N GLY A 43 16.06 -10.54 -16.64
CA GLY A 43 15.51 -9.41 -15.89
C GLY A 43 14.90 -9.81 -14.54
N TYR A 44 14.31 -11.01 -14.44
CA TYR A 44 13.81 -11.52 -13.16
C TYR A 44 14.94 -11.74 -12.14
N LEU A 45 16.14 -12.13 -12.59
CA LEU A 45 17.31 -12.31 -11.72
C LEU A 45 17.85 -10.96 -11.24
N LEU A 46 17.86 -9.94 -12.10
CA LEU A 46 18.18 -8.57 -11.66
C LEU A 46 17.16 -8.08 -10.61
N GLY A 47 15.87 -8.33 -10.84
CA GLY A 47 14.80 -8.01 -9.90
C GLY A 47 14.95 -8.70 -8.54
N THR A 48 15.30 -10.00 -8.51
CA THR A 48 15.53 -10.72 -7.24
C THR A 48 16.72 -10.15 -6.47
N VAL A 49 17.84 -9.89 -7.14
CA VAL A 49 19.03 -9.34 -6.50
C VAL A 49 18.73 -7.96 -5.93
N PHE A 50 18.10 -7.08 -6.71
CA PHE A 50 17.71 -5.75 -6.24
C PHE A 50 16.79 -5.83 -5.03
N LEU A 51 15.74 -6.65 -5.10
CA LEU A 51 14.78 -6.82 -4.01
C LEU A 51 15.44 -7.42 -2.76
N ALA A 52 16.31 -8.41 -2.91
CA ALA A 52 17.04 -9.03 -1.80
C ALA A 52 17.96 -8.04 -1.10
N VAL A 53 18.67 -7.18 -1.85
CA VAL A 53 19.48 -6.09 -1.29
C VAL A 53 18.59 -5.12 -0.52
N MET A 54 17.44 -4.71 -1.08
CA MET A 54 16.51 -3.81 -0.41
C MET A 54 15.92 -4.41 0.88
N ILE A 55 15.58 -5.70 0.89
CA ILE A 55 15.11 -6.40 2.09
C ILE A 55 16.22 -6.46 3.16
N LYS A 56 17.47 -6.76 2.75
CA LYS A 56 18.60 -6.78 3.70
C LYS A 56 18.87 -5.39 4.29
N LEU A 57 18.81 -4.36 3.45
CA LEU A 57 18.96 -2.96 3.88
C LEU A 57 17.80 -2.47 4.74
N SER A 58 16.59 -3.02 4.57
CA SER A 58 15.43 -2.64 5.36
C SER A 58 15.50 -3.17 6.80
N LYS A 59 16.24 -4.28 7.04
CA LYS A 59 16.26 -5.04 8.29
C LYS A 59 14.87 -5.53 8.75
N VAL A 60 13.88 -5.55 7.84
CA VAL A 60 12.55 -6.05 8.14
C VAL A 60 12.58 -7.58 8.15
N PRO A 61 12.07 -8.25 9.20
CA PRO A 61 12.02 -9.70 9.25
C PRO A 61 11.21 -10.28 8.08
N PHE A 62 11.79 -11.23 7.35
CA PHE A 62 11.19 -11.84 6.15
C PHE A 62 9.81 -12.45 6.42
N LYS A 63 9.56 -12.93 7.65
CA LYS A 63 8.25 -13.46 8.09
C LYS A 63 7.11 -12.45 7.99
N PHE A 64 7.37 -11.16 8.22
CA PHE A 64 6.35 -10.13 8.10
C PHE A 64 6.06 -9.79 6.63
N ILE A 65 7.08 -9.83 5.79
CA ILE A 65 6.97 -9.62 4.35
C ILE A 65 6.15 -10.75 3.70
N THR A 66 6.42 -12.01 4.05
CA THR A 66 5.69 -13.17 3.48
C THR A 66 4.27 -13.33 4.02
N LYS A 67 3.91 -12.65 5.12
CA LYS A 67 2.51 -12.61 5.60
C LYS A 67 1.57 -12.03 4.54
N GLY A 68 2.03 -11.03 3.78
CA GLY A 68 1.28 -10.47 2.65
C GLY A 68 1.03 -11.49 1.54
N LEU A 69 2.02 -12.36 1.27
CA LEU A 69 1.89 -13.41 0.27
C LEU A 69 0.83 -14.46 0.66
N LYS A 70 0.71 -14.79 1.95
CA LYS A 70 -0.33 -15.72 2.43
C LYS A 70 -1.73 -15.23 2.10
N SER A 71 -1.99 -13.92 2.18
CA SER A 71 -3.32 -13.35 1.87
C SER A 71 -3.70 -13.47 0.41
N ILE A 72 -2.73 -13.56 -0.50
CA ILE A 72 -2.93 -13.57 -1.96
C ILE A 72 -2.70 -14.95 -2.56
N PHE A 73 -2.34 -15.94 -1.74
CA PHE A 73 -2.09 -17.31 -2.19
C PHE A 73 -3.25 -17.88 -3.01
N VAL A 74 -4.50 -17.58 -2.64
CA VAL A 74 -5.69 -18.01 -3.39
C VAL A 74 -5.72 -17.40 -4.80
N LEU A 75 -5.45 -16.10 -4.93
CA LEU A 75 -5.36 -15.42 -6.22
C LEU A 75 -4.20 -15.96 -7.06
N LEU A 76 -3.05 -16.24 -6.44
CA LEU A 76 -1.89 -16.83 -7.11
C LEU A 76 -2.22 -18.24 -7.62
N ALA A 77 -2.89 -19.07 -6.83
CA ALA A 77 -3.33 -20.40 -7.25
C ALA A 77 -4.31 -20.33 -8.42
N ILE A 78 -5.31 -19.44 -8.35
CA ILE A 78 -6.28 -19.21 -9.43
C ILE A 78 -5.55 -18.79 -10.70
N THR A 79 -4.71 -17.76 -10.65
CA THR A 79 -3.99 -17.27 -11.84
C THR A 79 -3.08 -18.34 -12.44
N MET A 80 -2.41 -19.15 -11.63
CA MET A 80 -1.56 -20.24 -12.11
C MET A 80 -2.38 -21.32 -12.83
N VAL A 81 -3.50 -21.74 -12.24
CA VAL A 81 -4.40 -22.73 -12.85
C VAL A 81 -4.99 -22.20 -14.15
N PHE A 82 -5.50 -20.97 -14.17
CA PHE A 82 -6.06 -20.37 -15.37
C PHE A 82 -5.02 -20.22 -16.49
N ASN A 83 -3.79 -19.78 -16.19
CA ASN A 83 -2.75 -19.67 -17.21
C ASN A 83 -2.32 -21.04 -17.76
N ILE A 84 -2.33 -22.10 -16.95
CA ILE A 84 -2.02 -23.45 -17.44
C ILE A 84 -3.13 -24.00 -18.33
N LEU A 85 -4.40 -23.71 -18.02
CA LEU A 85 -5.58 -24.27 -18.71
C LEU A 85 -5.98 -23.50 -19.98
N PHE A 86 -5.82 -22.17 -20.00
CA PHE A 86 -6.37 -21.30 -21.05
C PHE A 86 -5.32 -20.72 -22.00
N THR A 87 -4.03 -21.01 -21.82
CA THR A 87 -2.98 -20.51 -22.72
C THR A 87 -2.75 -21.49 -23.87
N PRO A 88 -2.99 -21.10 -25.14
CA PRO A 88 -2.72 -21.94 -26.30
C PRO A 88 -1.21 -22.08 -26.55
N GLY A 89 -0.78 -23.25 -27.04
CA GLY A 89 0.64 -23.56 -27.24
C GLY A 89 0.91 -25.04 -27.54
N GLU A 90 2.17 -25.46 -27.48
CA GLU A 90 2.60 -26.85 -27.68
C GLU A 90 2.09 -27.74 -26.54
N VAL A 91 1.29 -28.75 -26.89
CA VAL A 91 0.62 -29.64 -25.95
C VAL A 91 1.64 -30.64 -25.37
N LEU A 92 1.84 -30.60 -24.05
CA LEU A 92 2.66 -31.60 -23.34
C LEU A 92 1.84 -32.81 -22.93
N VAL A 93 0.66 -32.55 -22.36
CA VAL A 93 -0.22 -33.58 -21.83
C VAL A 93 -1.65 -33.17 -22.14
N ARG A 94 -2.39 -34.07 -22.78
CA ARG A 94 -3.82 -33.92 -23.05
C ARG A 94 -4.57 -34.90 -22.18
N ILE A 95 -5.27 -34.41 -21.15
CA ILE A 95 -6.17 -35.21 -20.33
C ILE A 95 -7.59 -34.77 -20.64
N TRP A 96 -8.31 -35.60 -21.38
CA TRP A 96 -9.74 -35.51 -21.72
C TRP A 96 -10.18 -34.22 -22.45
N LYS A 97 -10.22 -33.06 -21.77
CA LYS A 97 -10.52 -31.72 -22.33
C LYS A 97 -9.51 -30.63 -21.91
N ILE A 98 -8.56 -30.97 -21.04
CA ILE A 98 -7.54 -30.07 -20.53
C ILE A 98 -6.25 -30.33 -21.33
N THR A 99 -5.76 -29.28 -22.00
CA THR A 99 -4.46 -29.30 -22.67
C THR A 99 -3.49 -28.47 -21.85
N ILE A 100 -2.49 -29.14 -21.27
CA ILE A 100 -1.39 -28.45 -20.58
C ILE A 100 -0.35 -28.11 -21.63
N THR A 101 -0.13 -26.82 -21.86
CA THR A 101 0.81 -26.32 -22.86
C THR A 101 2.14 -25.90 -22.21
N ARG A 102 3.24 -26.06 -22.94
CA ARG A 102 4.59 -25.66 -22.50
C ARG A 102 4.62 -24.15 -22.20
N GLU A 103 3.97 -23.38 -23.06
CA GLU A 103 3.79 -21.94 -22.98
C GLU A 103 2.89 -21.54 -21.81
N GLY A 104 1.81 -22.29 -21.56
CA GLY A 104 0.92 -22.06 -20.41
C GLY A 104 1.63 -22.26 -19.07
N VAL A 105 2.46 -23.30 -18.95
CA VAL A 105 3.29 -23.50 -17.75
C VAL A 105 4.33 -22.38 -17.60
N ALA A 106 5.02 -22.02 -18.68
CA ALA A 106 6.01 -20.95 -18.64
C ALA A 106 5.39 -19.58 -18.31
N MET A 107 4.22 -19.28 -18.86
CA MET A 107 3.46 -18.05 -18.60
C MET A 107 2.91 -18.02 -17.17
N ALA A 108 2.36 -19.14 -16.69
CA ALA A 108 1.92 -19.29 -15.31
C ALA A 108 3.07 -19.06 -14.32
N CYS A 109 4.25 -19.66 -14.59
CA CYS A 109 5.43 -19.45 -13.75
C CYS A 109 5.88 -17.98 -13.75
N ARG A 110 5.99 -17.36 -14.93
CA ARG A 110 6.37 -15.93 -15.06
C ARG A 110 5.38 -14.99 -14.35
N MET A 111 4.08 -15.24 -14.47
CA MET A 111 3.06 -14.45 -13.80
C MET A 111 3.06 -14.64 -12.29
N SER A 112 3.19 -15.88 -11.80
CA SER A 112 3.31 -16.16 -10.38
C SER A 112 4.51 -15.46 -9.76
N VAL A 113 5.69 -15.56 -10.40
CA VAL A 113 6.91 -14.85 -9.94
C VAL A 113 6.71 -13.33 -9.95
N ARG A 114 6.08 -12.79 -11.01
CA ARG A 114 5.78 -11.35 -11.11
C ARG A 114 4.87 -10.88 -9.98
N LEU A 115 3.79 -11.63 -9.68
CA LEU A 115 2.87 -11.32 -8.59
C LEU A 115 3.57 -11.37 -7.23
N ILE A 116 4.44 -12.36 -7.01
CA ILE A 116 5.26 -12.45 -5.79
C ILE A 116 6.14 -11.20 -5.63
N PHE A 117 6.84 -10.78 -6.69
CA PHE A 117 7.69 -9.59 -6.64
C PHE A 117 6.91 -8.29 -6.44
N LEU A 118 5.77 -8.13 -7.11
CA LEU A 118 4.89 -6.98 -6.92
C LEU A 118 4.43 -6.90 -5.47
N MET A 119 4.04 -8.04 -4.90
CA MET A 119 3.60 -8.10 -3.51
C MET A 119 4.70 -7.84 -2.50
N ILE A 120 5.87 -8.44 -2.67
CA ILE A 120 7.00 -8.21 -1.75
C ILE A 120 7.50 -6.76 -1.85
N GLY A 121 7.64 -6.22 -3.05
CA GLY A 121 8.07 -4.82 -3.26
C GLY A 121 7.09 -3.82 -2.66
N SER A 122 5.80 -3.98 -2.90
CA SER A 122 4.74 -3.12 -2.31
C SER A 122 4.67 -3.26 -0.78
N SER A 123 4.81 -4.48 -0.26
CA SER A 123 4.82 -4.72 1.18
C SER A 123 6.02 -4.04 1.85
N LEU A 124 7.19 -4.03 1.21
CA LEU A 124 8.38 -3.35 1.72
C LEU A 124 8.12 -1.84 1.88
N MET A 125 7.49 -1.19 0.90
CA MET A 125 7.13 0.23 0.99
C MET A 125 6.20 0.50 2.18
N THR A 126 5.14 -0.31 2.30
CA THR A 126 4.14 -0.21 3.37
C THR A 126 4.76 -0.43 4.75
N LEU A 127 5.68 -1.40 4.88
CA LEU A 127 6.34 -1.73 6.15
C LEU A 127 7.38 -0.70 6.58
N THR A 128 7.99 0.02 5.63
CA THR A 128 9.13 0.92 5.89
C THR A 128 8.77 2.41 5.89
N THR A 129 7.51 2.75 5.60
CA THR A 129 7.04 4.15 5.53
C THR A 129 5.73 4.29 6.29
N THR A 130 5.66 5.28 7.18
CA THR A 130 4.43 5.53 7.95
C THR A 130 3.34 6.15 7.06
N PRO A 131 2.04 5.94 7.36
CA PRO A 131 0.95 6.55 6.59
C PRO A 131 1.04 8.07 6.46
N ASN A 132 1.46 8.78 7.52
CA ASN A 132 1.64 10.24 7.49
C ASN A 132 2.79 10.66 6.56
N GLN A 133 3.89 9.90 6.55
CA GLN A 133 4.99 10.14 5.61
C GLN A 133 4.60 9.86 4.15
N LEU A 134 3.72 8.88 3.92
CA LEU A 134 3.16 8.62 2.60
C LEU A 134 2.28 9.78 2.13
N THR A 135 1.45 10.37 2.99
CA THR A 135 0.65 11.56 2.63
C THR A 135 1.53 12.75 2.31
N ASP A 136 2.58 13.01 3.11
CA ASP A 136 3.53 14.10 2.84
C ASP A 136 4.30 13.88 1.51
N ALA A 137 4.63 12.62 1.20
CA ALA A 137 5.26 12.26 -0.07
C ALA A 137 4.31 12.51 -1.25
N LEU A 138 3.06 12.07 -1.14
CA LEU A 138 2.03 12.25 -2.16
C LEU A 138 1.74 13.73 -2.41
N GLU A 139 1.62 14.54 -1.35
CA GLU A 139 1.41 16.00 -1.47
C GLU A 139 2.50 16.63 -2.35
N SER A 140 3.75 16.30 -2.09
CA SER A 140 4.83 16.86 -2.89
C SER A 140 4.90 16.33 -4.31
N LEU A 141 4.63 15.03 -4.51
CA LEU A 141 4.65 14.42 -5.84
C LEU A 141 3.50 14.94 -6.70
N LEU A 142 2.37 15.27 -6.09
CA LEU A 142 1.22 15.89 -6.74
C LEU A 142 1.38 17.41 -6.90
N GLY A 143 2.38 18.04 -6.27
CA GLY A 143 2.66 19.47 -6.36
C GLY A 143 2.64 20.08 -7.78
N PRO A 144 3.16 19.41 -8.84
CA PRO A 144 3.06 19.90 -10.22
C PRO A 144 1.62 20.07 -10.72
N LEU A 145 0.67 19.27 -10.22
CA LEU A 145 -0.75 19.36 -10.58
C LEU A 145 -1.40 20.63 -10.03
N LYS A 146 -0.77 21.33 -9.07
CA LYS A 146 -1.22 22.65 -8.61
C LYS A 146 -1.29 23.66 -9.76
N LYS A 147 -0.44 23.52 -10.79
CA LYS A 147 -0.48 24.36 -12.00
C LYS A 147 -1.74 24.15 -12.83
N ILE A 148 -2.40 23.00 -12.69
CA ILE A 148 -3.66 22.65 -13.35
C ILE A 148 -4.85 22.92 -12.41
N HIS A 149 -4.67 23.79 -11.40
CA HIS A 149 -5.71 24.17 -10.42
C HIS A 149 -6.24 23.00 -9.57
N VAL A 150 -5.45 21.94 -9.40
CA VAL A 150 -5.79 20.85 -8.47
C VAL A 150 -5.46 21.29 -7.03
N PRO A 151 -6.39 21.18 -6.06
CA PRO A 151 -6.19 21.60 -4.67
C PRO A 151 -5.39 20.54 -3.86
N VAL A 152 -4.10 20.41 -4.17
CA VAL A 152 -3.22 19.37 -3.61
C VAL A 152 -3.06 19.50 -2.10
N HIS A 153 -2.96 20.74 -1.60
CA HIS A 153 -2.76 21.03 -0.17
C HIS A 153 -4.01 20.64 0.64
N GLU A 154 -5.19 20.97 0.14
CA GLU A 154 -6.47 20.64 0.76
C GLU A 154 -6.67 19.12 0.81
N ILE A 155 -6.34 18.40 -0.27
CA ILE A 155 -6.39 16.93 -0.30
C ILE A 155 -5.43 16.34 0.73
N SER A 156 -4.19 16.82 0.80
CA SER A 156 -3.21 16.37 1.80
C SER A 156 -3.69 16.62 3.24
N MET A 157 -4.29 17.78 3.49
CA MET A 157 -4.87 18.11 4.79
C MET A 157 -6.02 17.18 5.15
N MET A 158 -6.97 16.93 4.25
CA MET A 158 -8.08 16.01 4.47
C MET A 158 -7.57 14.59 4.77
N MET A 159 -6.57 14.12 4.03
CA MET A 159 -5.94 12.81 4.26
C MET A 159 -5.24 12.74 5.63
N SER A 160 -4.51 13.79 6.01
CA SER A 160 -3.84 13.87 7.32
C SER A 160 -4.83 13.89 8.49
N ILE A 161 -5.95 14.62 8.34
CA ILE A 161 -7.04 14.64 9.32
C ILE A 161 -7.68 13.26 9.41
N ALA A 162 -7.97 12.62 8.27
CA ALA A 162 -8.56 11.29 8.22
C ALA A 162 -7.66 10.25 8.92
N LEU A 163 -6.36 10.21 8.60
CA LEU A 163 -5.41 9.30 9.25
C LEU A 163 -5.35 9.48 10.77
N ARG A 164 -5.44 10.73 11.25
CA ARG A 164 -5.49 11.02 12.68
C ARG A 164 -6.82 10.64 13.33
N PHE A 165 -7.93 10.77 12.61
CA PHE A 165 -9.27 10.47 13.12
C PHE A 165 -9.60 8.98 13.11
N ILE A 166 -8.99 8.18 12.23
CA ILE A 166 -9.23 6.73 12.16
C ILE A 166 -9.03 6.04 13.53
N PRO A 167 -7.89 6.17 14.24
CA PRO A 167 -7.71 5.55 15.56
C PRO A 167 -8.75 6.01 16.57
N ILE A 168 -9.07 7.32 16.58
CA ILE A 168 -10.03 7.92 17.50
C ILE A 168 -11.44 7.36 17.26
N LEU A 169 -11.85 7.22 15.99
CA LEU A 169 -13.15 6.66 15.63
C LEU A 169 -13.25 5.17 15.97
N LEU A 170 -12.16 4.40 15.87
CA LEU A 170 -12.14 3.01 16.30
C LEU A 170 -12.31 2.87 17.81
N GLU A 171 -11.63 3.72 18.60
CA GLU A 171 -11.81 3.74 20.05
C GLU A 171 -13.22 4.14 20.45
N GLU A 172 -13.79 5.14 19.77
CA GLU A 172 -15.19 5.55 19.98
C GLU A 172 -16.15 4.41 19.64
N THR A 173 -15.93 3.73 18.51
CA THR A 173 -16.72 2.58 18.08
C THR A 173 -16.69 1.47 19.13
N ASP A 174 -15.51 1.14 19.67
CA ASP A 174 -15.38 0.13 20.74
C ASP A 174 -16.14 0.54 22.02
N LYS A 175 -16.11 1.82 22.39
CA LYS A 175 -16.87 2.35 23.53
C LYS A 175 -18.38 2.27 23.30
N ILE A 176 -18.86 2.72 22.14
CA ILE A 176 -20.29 2.68 21.78
C ILE A 176 -20.77 1.23 21.74
N MET A 177 -20.00 0.33 21.12
CA MET A 177 -20.34 -1.09 21.02
C MET A 177 -20.47 -1.71 22.40
N LYS A 178 -19.52 -1.49 23.32
CA LYS A 178 -19.60 -1.97 24.71
C LYS A 178 -20.79 -1.39 25.47
N ALA A 179 -21.09 -0.11 25.29
CA ALA A 179 -22.24 0.53 25.93
C ALA A 179 -23.58 -0.04 25.43
N GLN A 180 -23.69 -0.32 24.13
CA GLN A 180 -24.89 -0.94 23.55
C GLN A 180 -25.03 -2.41 23.97
N MET A 181 -23.92 -3.17 24.02
CA MET A 181 -23.94 -4.55 24.55
C MET A 181 -24.41 -4.59 26.01
N ALA A 182 -23.98 -3.64 26.85
CA ALA A 182 -24.46 -3.52 28.23
C ALA A 182 -25.96 -3.17 28.34
N ARG A 183 -26.54 -2.59 27.29
CA ARG A 183 -27.99 -2.30 27.18
C ARG A 183 -28.78 -3.44 26.53
N GLY A 184 -28.14 -4.60 26.30
CA GLY A 184 -28.79 -5.78 25.71
C GLY A 184 -28.79 -5.81 24.18
N ALA A 185 -28.03 -4.96 23.51
CA ALA A 185 -27.86 -5.07 22.06
C ALA A 185 -26.95 -6.25 21.72
N ASP A 186 -27.43 -7.13 20.84
CA ASP A 186 -26.67 -8.26 20.33
C ASP A 186 -26.22 -7.98 18.88
N PHE A 187 -24.91 -7.93 18.66
CA PHE A 187 -24.30 -7.64 17.36
C PHE A 187 -23.88 -8.91 16.60
N GLU A 188 -23.82 -10.07 17.27
CA GLU A 188 -23.25 -11.29 16.70
C GLU A 188 -24.32 -12.32 16.33
N SER A 189 -25.46 -12.34 17.00
CA SER A 189 -26.51 -13.32 16.72
C SER A 189 -27.53 -12.87 15.65
N GLY A 190 -28.23 -13.85 15.05
CA GLY A 190 -29.33 -13.62 14.12
C GLY A 190 -28.99 -13.63 12.63
N ASN A 191 -30.02 -13.45 11.80
CA ASN A 191 -29.91 -13.37 10.34
C ASN A 191 -29.17 -12.09 9.89
N ILE A 192 -28.61 -12.09 8.68
CA ILE A 192 -27.85 -10.93 8.11
C ILE A 192 -28.65 -9.62 8.23
N ILE A 193 -29.95 -9.66 7.94
CA ILE A 193 -30.85 -8.50 8.05
C ILE A 193 -30.95 -8.00 9.50
N GLN A 194 -31.04 -8.92 10.46
CA GLN A 194 -31.11 -8.60 11.88
C GLN A 194 -29.79 -7.97 12.37
N ARG A 195 -28.65 -8.54 11.95
CA ARG A 195 -27.33 -7.96 12.26
C ARG A 195 -27.19 -6.53 11.73
N VAL A 196 -27.59 -6.28 10.49
CA VAL A 196 -27.56 -4.92 9.91
C VAL A 196 -28.44 -3.95 10.71
N LYS A 197 -29.66 -4.38 11.08
CA LYS A 197 -30.55 -3.56 11.91
C LYS A 197 -29.95 -3.28 13.29
N ASN A 198 -29.27 -4.27 13.87
CA ASN A 198 -28.59 -4.14 15.16
C ASN A 198 -27.35 -3.23 15.10
N MET A 199 -26.81 -2.91 13.92
CA MET A 199 -25.73 -1.92 13.76
C MET A 199 -26.22 -0.46 13.78
N VAL A 200 -27.52 -0.20 13.57
CA VAL A 200 -28.07 1.17 13.54
C VAL A 200 -27.80 1.95 14.85
N PRO A 201 -28.01 1.37 16.06
CA PRO A 201 -27.68 2.04 17.33
C PRO A 201 -26.19 2.35 17.53
N LEU A 202 -25.31 1.73 16.74
CA LEU A 202 -23.87 2.04 16.73
C LEU A 202 -23.54 3.12 15.70
N LEU A 203 -24.12 3.05 14.50
CA LEU A 203 -23.86 4.00 13.41
C LEU A 203 -24.32 5.41 13.75
N VAL A 204 -25.56 5.57 14.24
CA VAL A 204 -26.13 6.91 14.49
C VAL A 204 -25.30 7.72 15.50
N PRO A 205 -24.94 7.20 16.69
CA PRO A 205 -24.08 7.94 17.61
C PRO A 205 -22.68 8.21 17.07
N LEU A 206 -22.10 7.26 16.31
CA LEU A 206 -20.79 7.43 15.70
C LEU A 206 -20.79 8.59 14.69
N PHE A 207 -21.81 8.68 13.84
CA PHE A 207 -21.98 9.80 12.90
C PHE A 207 -22.13 11.13 13.64
N ILE A 208 -22.98 11.21 14.66
CA ILE A 208 -23.15 12.43 15.46
C ILE A 208 -21.82 12.86 16.12
N SER A 209 -21.06 11.90 16.67
CA SER A 209 -19.74 12.14 17.26
C SER A 209 -18.74 12.64 16.20
N ALA A 210 -18.73 12.05 15.01
CA ALA A 210 -17.87 12.46 13.90
C ALA A 210 -18.19 13.89 13.42
N PHE A 211 -19.47 14.24 13.23
CA PHE A 211 -19.89 15.59 12.85
C PHE A 211 -19.52 16.63 13.91
N ARG A 212 -19.72 16.31 15.18
CA ARG A 212 -19.31 17.19 16.28
C ARG A 212 -17.81 17.46 16.24
N ARG A 213 -16.99 16.41 16.12
CA ARG A 213 -15.52 16.55 16.01
C ARG A 213 -15.09 17.34 14.79
N ALA A 214 -15.78 17.19 13.66
CA ALA A 214 -15.50 17.96 12.46
C ALA A 214 -15.76 19.46 12.70
N ASN A 215 -16.90 19.82 13.32
CA ASN A 215 -17.22 21.19 13.68
C ASN A 215 -16.25 21.77 14.70
N ASP A 216 -15.92 21.02 15.75
CA ASP A 216 -14.96 21.46 16.78
C ASP A 216 -13.57 21.67 16.17
N LEU A 217 -13.14 20.79 15.26
CA LEU A 217 -11.88 20.93 14.55
C LEU A 217 -11.89 22.16 13.62
N ALA A 218 -12.98 22.37 12.87
CA ALA A 218 -13.11 23.52 11.98
C ALA A 218 -13.07 24.84 12.77
N LEU A 219 -13.85 24.96 13.84
CA LEU A 219 -13.85 26.14 14.71
C LEU A 219 -12.48 26.38 15.34
N ALA A 220 -11.80 25.32 15.78
CA ALA A 220 -10.44 25.43 16.32
C ALA A 220 -9.40 25.83 15.26
N MET A 221 -9.59 25.41 14.00
CA MET A 221 -8.76 25.82 12.88
C MET A 221 -8.96 27.30 12.54
N GLU A 222 -10.21 27.76 12.49
CA GLU A 222 -10.57 29.17 12.28
C GLU A 222 -10.03 30.06 13.41
N ALA A 223 -10.19 29.65 14.67
CA ALA A 223 -9.65 30.36 15.84
C ALA A 223 -8.11 30.47 15.81
N ARG A 224 -7.42 29.55 15.12
CA ARG A 224 -5.98 29.59 14.86
C ARG A 224 -5.63 30.28 13.53
N CYS A 225 -6.57 31.03 12.96
CA CYS A 225 -6.43 31.77 11.71
C CYS A 225 -6.00 30.88 10.53
N TYR A 226 -6.54 29.66 10.43
CA TYR A 226 -6.26 28.76 9.32
C TYR A 226 -7.09 29.15 8.07
N HIS A 227 -6.44 29.72 7.05
CA HIS A 227 -7.09 30.22 5.83
C HIS A 227 -6.72 29.46 4.54
N GLY A 228 -6.39 28.16 4.62
CA GLY A 228 -6.03 27.35 3.43
C GLY A 228 -4.53 27.32 3.10
N GLY A 229 -4.14 26.86 1.91
CA GLY A 229 -2.75 26.48 1.59
C GLY A 229 -1.83 27.58 1.05
N GLU A 230 -2.34 28.75 0.68
CA GLU A 230 -1.50 29.81 0.08
C GLU A 230 -0.68 30.56 1.13
N GLY A 231 0.60 30.81 0.83
CA GLY A 231 1.52 31.54 1.72
C GLY A 231 1.91 30.83 3.01
N ARG A 232 1.57 29.54 3.20
CA ARG A 232 1.89 28.80 4.43
C ARG A 232 3.28 28.18 4.40
N THR A 233 3.93 28.18 5.57
CA THR A 233 5.17 27.44 5.83
C THR A 233 4.87 26.06 6.41
N GLN A 234 5.55 25.02 5.91
CA GLN A 234 5.46 23.67 6.47
C GLN A 234 6.37 23.52 7.70
N MET A 235 5.85 23.01 8.80
CA MET A 235 6.62 22.78 10.03
C MET A 235 7.67 21.66 9.88
N LYS A 236 7.36 20.63 9.09
CA LYS A 236 8.24 19.48 8.82
C LYS A 236 8.47 19.34 7.31
N PRO A 237 9.29 20.20 6.69
CA PRO A 237 9.56 20.09 5.27
C PRO A 237 10.38 18.82 4.99
N LEU A 238 9.98 18.08 3.97
CA LEU A 238 10.79 16.99 3.40
C LEU A 238 12.02 17.60 2.73
N ARG A 239 13.21 17.25 3.23
CA ARG A 239 14.49 17.77 2.75
C ARG A 239 15.34 16.63 2.24
N TYR A 240 15.68 16.68 0.96
CA TYR A 240 16.61 15.74 0.35
C TYR A 240 17.98 15.83 1.04
N GLN A 241 18.48 14.69 1.44
CA GLN A 241 19.84 14.48 1.92
C GLN A 241 20.70 13.86 0.82
N THR A 242 22.03 13.89 0.97
CA THR A 242 22.97 13.23 0.05
C THR A 242 22.67 11.74 -0.17
N ARG A 243 22.08 11.08 0.82
CA ARG A 243 21.61 9.69 0.72
C ARG A 243 20.48 9.50 -0.27
N ASP A 244 19.59 10.48 -0.40
CA ASP A 244 18.44 10.42 -1.30
C ASP A 244 18.88 10.57 -2.76
N TYR A 245 19.85 11.47 -3.00
CA TYR A 245 20.50 11.59 -4.32
C TYR A 245 21.25 10.31 -4.70
N ALA A 246 21.98 9.70 -3.76
CA ALA A 246 22.63 8.41 -3.99
C ALA A 246 21.59 7.31 -4.30
N ALA A 247 20.46 7.28 -3.61
CA ALA A 247 19.39 6.33 -3.87
C ALA A 247 18.75 6.52 -5.26
N TYR A 248 18.55 7.77 -5.71
CA TYR A 248 18.14 8.03 -7.10
C TYR A 248 19.16 7.54 -8.11
N GLY A 249 20.46 7.71 -7.83
CA GLY A 249 21.52 7.15 -8.68
C GLY A 249 21.44 5.63 -8.81
N VAL A 250 21.24 4.93 -7.68
CA VAL A 250 21.05 3.47 -7.67
C VAL A 250 19.78 3.05 -8.43
N LEU A 251 18.67 3.77 -8.24
CA LEU A 251 17.42 3.51 -8.96
C LEU A 251 17.57 3.73 -10.47
N MET A 252 18.31 4.77 -10.87
CA MET A 252 18.59 5.06 -12.27
C MET A 252 19.47 3.98 -12.90
N ALA A 253 20.54 3.56 -12.21
CA ALA A 253 21.39 2.46 -12.65
C ALA A 253 20.59 1.16 -12.80
N TYR A 254 19.71 0.84 -11.84
CA TYR A 254 18.81 -0.30 -11.93
C TYR A 254 17.88 -0.22 -13.16
N LEU A 255 17.28 0.95 -13.41
CA LEU A 255 16.40 1.17 -14.55
C LEU A 255 17.14 1.03 -15.88
N VAL A 256 18.32 1.65 -16.01
CA VAL A 256 19.16 1.52 -17.22
C VAL A 256 19.57 0.08 -17.46
N CYS A 257 20.01 -0.66 -16.42
CA CYS A 257 20.31 -2.08 -16.54
C CYS A 257 19.08 -2.90 -16.96
N SER A 258 17.90 -2.60 -16.41
CA SER A 258 16.66 -3.30 -16.78
C SER A 258 16.28 -3.11 -18.24
N ILE A 259 16.45 -1.88 -18.76
CA ILE A 259 16.16 -1.55 -20.15
C ILE A 259 17.24 -2.15 -21.06
N GLY A 260 18.52 -2.08 -20.65
CA GLY A 260 19.63 -2.68 -21.39
C GLY A 260 19.46 -4.19 -21.59
N LEU A 261 19.08 -4.92 -20.54
CA LEU A 261 18.78 -6.36 -20.64
C LEU A 261 17.64 -6.63 -21.62
N ARG A 262 16.56 -5.82 -21.56
CA ARG A 262 15.45 -5.94 -22.50
C ARG A 262 15.88 -5.69 -23.95
N VAL A 263 16.68 -4.66 -24.21
CA VAL A 263 17.15 -4.32 -25.56
C VAL A 263 18.11 -5.36 -26.09
N CYS A 264 18.96 -5.95 -25.24
CA CYS A 264 19.85 -7.05 -25.61
C CYS A 264 19.15 -8.41 -25.75
N GLY A 265 17.84 -8.50 -25.49
CA GLY A 265 17.07 -9.74 -25.66
C GLY A 265 17.36 -10.83 -24.63
N LEU A 266 17.95 -10.47 -23.48
CA LEU A 266 18.21 -11.35 -22.32
C LEU A 266 17.15 -11.12 -21.22
#